data_AF-A0A9E0VL52-F1
#
_entry.id   AF-A0A9E0VL52-F1
#
_cell.length_a   1.000
_cell.length_b   1.000
_cell.length_c   1.000
_cell.angle_alpha   90.00
_cell.angle_beta   90.00
_cell.angle_gamma   90.00
#
_symmetry.space_group_name_H-M   'P 1'
#
loop_
_entity.id
_entity.type
_entity.pdbx_description
1 polymer ?
#
loop_
_entity_poly.entity_id
_entity_poly.type
_entity_poly.pdbx_seq_one_letter_code
_entity_poly.pdbx_strand_id
1 'polypeptide(L)'
;MATRKSKSRRTSPPRRPTGARASRRIADLLREKRIEKNLSQNDLARMMGYESAQFVSDWERAYSAVPLPKIIDLAKILDFDHARVFEMFVEFSKERVERELREEYRFLLDRKA
;
A
#
# COMPACT_ATOMS: atom_id res chain seq x y z
N MET A 1 -7.54 40.66 -37.04
CA MET A 1 -6.38 39.86 -36.56
C MET A 1 -6.36 39.89 -35.04
N ALA A 2 -6.79 38.83 -34.37
CA ALA A 2 -6.74 38.71 -32.92
C ALA A 2 -5.75 37.59 -32.54
N THR A 3 -4.62 37.98 -31.95
CA THR A 3 -3.56 37.06 -31.52
C THR A 3 -4.03 36.28 -30.29
N ARG A 4 -4.18 34.96 -30.45
CA ARG A 4 -4.55 34.03 -29.40
C ARG A 4 -3.32 33.81 -28.49
N LYS A 5 -3.25 34.51 -27.35
CA LYS A 5 -2.25 34.23 -26.30
C LYS A 5 -2.42 32.79 -25.83
N SER A 6 -1.41 31.95 -26.08
CA SER A 6 -1.33 30.59 -25.57
C SER A 6 -1.18 30.64 -24.05
N LYS A 7 -2.25 30.30 -23.33
CA LYS A 7 -2.14 29.99 -21.89
C LYS A 7 -1.32 28.70 -21.79
N SER A 8 -0.03 28.83 -21.48
CA SER A 8 0.81 27.75 -20.96
C SER A 8 0.02 27.04 -19.86
N ARG A 9 -0.39 25.79 -20.13
CA ARG A 9 -1.02 24.93 -19.11
C ARG A 9 0.04 24.70 -18.04
N ARG A 10 -0.01 25.47 -16.96
CA ARG A 10 0.75 25.22 -15.74
C ARG A 10 0.27 23.90 -15.14
N THR A 11 0.78 22.78 -15.61
CA THR A 11 0.62 21.50 -14.92
C THR A 11 1.68 21.44 -13.81
N SER A 12 1.20 21.35 -12.57
CA SER A 12 2.03 21.08 -11.39
C SER A 12 2.82 19.77 -11.58
N PRO A 13 3.92 19.55 -10.83
CA PRO A 13 4.55 18.23 -10.74
C PRO A 13 3.49 17.14 -10.49
N PRO A 14 3.71 15.90 -10.93
CA PRO A 14 2.83 14.79 -10.56
C PRO A 14 2.62 14.84 -9.04
N ARG A 15 1.36 15.02 -8.62
CA ARG A 15 1.03 15.03 -7.19
C ARG A 15 1.42 13.66 -6.64
N ARG A 16 2.13 13.62 -5.52
CA ARG A 16 2.34 12.36 -4.79
C ARG A 16 0.98 11.67 -4.67
N PRO A 17 0.84 10.39 -5.05
CA PRO A 17 -0.43 9.70 -4.96
C PRO A 17 -0.91 9.78 -3.51
N THR A 18 -2.02 10.50 -3.26
CA THR A 18 -2.58 10.77 -1.92
C THR A 18 -3.32 9.57 -1.34
N GLY A 19 -2.81 8.37 -1.59
CA GLY A 19 -3.34 7.10 -1.09
C GLY A 19 -2.38 6.01 -1.54
N ALA A 20 -1.37 5.72 -0.71
CA ALA A 20 -0.50 4.60 -0.97
C ALA A 20 -1.33 3.32 -0.94
N ARG A 21 -1.53 2.66 -2.10
CA ARG A 21 -2.02 1.28 -2.10
C ARG A 21 -1.03 0.44 -1.30
N ALA A 22 -1.52 -0.49 -0.52
CA ALA A 22 -0.65 -1.38 0.25
C ALA A 22 0.06 -2.39 -0.67
N SER A 23 1.03 -3.11 -0.11
CA SER A 23 1.69 -4.20 -0.82
C SER A 23 0.70 -5.32 -1.11
N ARG A 24 0.48 -5.62 -2.40
CA ARG A 24 -0.38 -6.75 -2.80
C ARG A 24 0.19 -8.09 -2.33
N ARG A 25 1.52 -8.25 -2.35
CA ARG A 25 2.21 -9.45 -1.83
C ARG A 25 1.86 -9.72 -0.36
N ILE A 26 1.77 -8.67 0.46
CA ILE A 26 1.41 -8.80 1.88
C ILE A 26 -0.07 -9.11 2.03
N ALA A 27 -0.93 -8.45 1.24
CA ALA A 27 -2.37 -8.71 1.24
C ALA A 27 -2.71 -10.17 0.88
N ASP A 28 -2.05 -10.70 -0.14
CA ASP A 28 -2.25 -12.08 -0.61
C ASP A 28 -1.77 -13.08 0.46
N LEU A 29 -0.59 -12.86 1.06
CA LEU A 29 -0.07 -13.69 2.15
C LEU A 29 -1.04 -13.77 3.34
N LEU A 30 -1.60 -12.63 3.77
CA LEU A 30 -2.55 -12.60 4.89
C LEU A 30 -3.80 -13.41 4.58
N ARG A 31 -4.34 -13.25 3.36
CA ARG A 31 -5.51 -14.01 2.92
C ARG A 31 -5.22 -15.50 2.87
N GLU A 32 -4.08 -15.89 2.31
CA GLU A 32 -3.64 -17.28 2.22
C GLU A 32 -3.53 -17.91 3.62
N LYS A 33 -2.78 -17.28 4.52
CA LYS A 33 -2.59 -17.77 5.90
C LYS A 33 -3.91 -17.84 6.69
N ARG A 34 -4.82 -16.88 6.49
CA ARG A 34 -6.16 -16.93 7.08
C ARG A 34 -6.96 -18.14 6.58
N ILE A 35 -6.94 -18.42 5.29
CA ILE A 35 -7.64 -19.56 4.69
C ILE A 35 -7.02 -20.88 5.14
N GLU A 36 -5.69 -20.98 5.23
CA GLU A 36 -4.98 -22.16 5.77
C GLU A 36 -5.40 -22.48 7.21
N LYS A 37 -5.66 -21.46 8.03
CA LYS A 37 -6.19 -21.63 9.40
C LYS A 37 -7.70 -21.87 9.45
N ASN A 38 -8.38 -22.00 8.31
CA ASN A 38 -9.84 -22.15 8.18
C ASN A 38 -10.64 -21.03 8.86
N LEU A 39 -10.11 -19.81 8.88
CA LEU A 39 -10.77 -18.65 9.49
C LEU A 39 -11.54 -17.84 8.44
N SER A 40 -12.75 -17.39 8.76
CA SER A 40 -13.39 -16.32 7.98
C SER A 40 -12.75 -14.96 8.29
N GLN A 41 -13.01 -13.93 7.47
CA GLN A 41 -12.55 -12.57 7.77
C GLN A 41 -13.15 -12.04 9.09
N ASN A 42 -14.38 -12.43 9.43
CA ASN A 42 -15.02 -12.09 10.70
C ASN A 42 -14.34 -12.80 11.88
N ASP A 43 -13.92 -14.05 11.72
CA ASP A 43 -13.23 -14.77 12.79
C ASP A 43 -11.90 -14.11 13.11
N LEU A 44 -11.10 -13.80 12.08
CA LEU A 44 -9.84 -13.08 12.26
C LEU A 44 -10.06 -11.70 12.89
N ALA A 45 -11.09 -10.96 12.46
CA ALA A 45 -11.43 -9.66 13.04
C ALA A 45 -11.74 -9.77 14.54
N ARG A 46 -12.56 -10.74 14.95
CA ARG A 46 -12.88 -11.00 16.36
C ARG A 46 -11.65 -11.39 17.17
N MET A 47 -10.79 -12.26 16.63
CA MET A 47 -9.52 -12.64 17.29
C MET A 47 -8.57 -11.45 17.47
N MET A 48 -8.64 -10.48 16.56
CA MET A 48 -7.88 -9.22 16.61
C MET A 48 -8.54 -8.14 17.49
N GLY A 49 -9.71 -8.41 18.07
CA GLY A 49 -10.45 -7.48 18.93
C GLY A 49 -11.29 -6.44 18.18
N TYR A 50 -11.65 -6.70 16.91
CA TYR A 50 -12.49 -5.82 16.11
C TYR A 50 -13.94 -6.30 16.03
N GLU A 51 -14.87 -5.35 16.03
CA GLU A 51 -16.31 -5.62 15.88
C GLU A 51 -16.72 -5.96 14.44
N SER A 52 -15.93 -5.55 13.45
CA SER A 52 -16.22 -5.76 12.03
C SER A 52 -15.00 -6.24 11.25
N ALA A 53 -15.26 -6.99 10.17
CA ALA A 53 -14.24 -7.46 9.24
C ALA A 53 -13.73 -6.41 8.24
N GLN A 54 -14.14 -5.14 8.36
CA GLN A 54 -13.80 -4.10 7.39
C GLN A 54 -12.28 -3.95 7.23
N PHE A 55 -11.54 -3.90 8.34
CA PHE A 55 -10.08 -3.79 8.31
C PHE A 55 -9.43 -5.00 7.65
N VAL A 56 -9.84 -6.22 8.01
CA VAL A 56 -9.33 -7.46 7.42
C VAL A 56 -9.57 -7.46 5.90
N SER A 57 -10.76 -7.07 5.46
CA SER A 57 -11.11 -6.95 4.05
C SER A 57 -10.27 -5.89 3.32
N ASP A 58 -10.05 -4.73 3.94
CA ASP A 58 -9.21 -3.67 3.35
C ASP A 58 -7.75 -4.09 3.23
N TRP A 59 -7.23 -4.81 4.22
CA TRP A 59 -5.87 -5.37 4.19
C TRP A 59 -5.72 -6.42 3.09
N GLU A 60 -6.64 -7.38 3.00
CA GLU A 60 -6.61 -8.45 1.99
C GLU A 60 -6.86 -7.96 0.56
N ARG A 61 -7.44 -6.76 0.39
CA ARG A 61 -7.60 -6.11 -0.93
C ARG A 61 -6.45 -5.15 -1.26
N ALA A 62 -5.47 -5.01 -0.36
CA ALA A 62 -4.42 -3.99 -0.43
C ALA A 62 -4.96 -2.55 -0.53
N TYR A 63 -6.19 -2.32 -0.05
CA TYR A 63 -6.80 -0.99 0.00
C TYR A 63 -6.13 -0.12 1.06
N SER A 64 -5.84 -0.72 2.22
CA SER A 64 -5.05 -0.12 3.29
C SER A 64 -3.94 -1.06 3.73
N ALA A 65 -2.85 -0.49 4.24
CA ALA A 65 -1.75 -1.28 4.80
C ALA A 65 -2.14 -1.76 6.20
N VAL A 66 -1.69 -2.96 6.56
CA VAL A 66 -1.72 -3.40 7.96
C VAL A 66 -0.84 -2.47 8.79
N PRO A 67 -1.33 -1.92 9.90
CA PRO A 67 -0.50 -1.16 10.83
C PRO A 67 0.64 -2.05 11.38
N LEU A 68 1.88 -1.55 11.39
CA LEU A 68 3.04 -2.31 11.89
C LEU A 68 2.82 -2.98 13.27
N PRO A 69 2.22 -2.33 14.28
CA PRO A 69 1.98 -2.98 15.58
C PRO A 69 1.10 -4.24 15.50
N LYS A 70 0.20 -4.31 14.50
CA LYS A 70 -0.73 -5.42 14.30
C LYS A 70 -0.12 -6.62 13.61
N ILE A 71 1.06 -6.49 13.02
CA ILE A 71 1.75 -7.60 12.34
C ILE A 71 2.12 -8.69 13.35
N ILE A 72 2.56 -8.32 14.54
CA ILE A 72 2.95 -9.29 15.59
C ILE A 72 1.73 -10.11 16.03
N ASP A 73 0.58 -9.46 16.22
CA ASP A 73 -0.67 -10.12 16.61
C ASP A 73 -1.15 -11.07 15.49
N LEU A 74 -1.14 -10.59 14.24
CA LEU A 74 -1.50 -11.39 13.08
C LEU A 74 -0.56 -12.58 12.90
N ALA A 75 0.74 -12.41 13.12
CA ALA A 75 1.72 -13.48 13.01
C ALA A 75 1.46 -14.61 14.01
N LYS A 76 1.03 -14.27 15.23
CA LYS A 76 0.64 -15.26 16.24
C LYS A 76 -0.64 -16.01 15.88
N ILE A 77 -1.63 -15.30 15.35
CA ILE A 77 -2.94 -15.89 14.99
C ILE A 77 -2.84 -16.75 13.72
N LEU A 78 -2.17 -16.21 12.71
CA LEU A 78 -2.08 -16.77 11.36
C LEU A 78 -0.83 -17.62 11.12
N ASP A 79 0.10 -17.64 12.08
CA ASP A 79 1.28 -18.50 12.07
C ASP A 79 2.19 -18.25 10.86
N PHE A 80 2.70 -17.02 10.77
CA PHE A 80 3.69 -16.61 9.77
C PHE A 80 4.87 -15.90 10.44
N ASP A 81 6.01 -15.88 9.75
CA ASP A 81 7.19 -15.15 10.20
C ASP A 81 7.00 -13.63 10.07
N HIS A 82 6.81 -12.96 11.21
CA HIS A 82 6.65 -11.50 11.25
C HIS A 82 7.89 -10.74 10.77
N ALA A 83 9.09 -11.29 10.93
CA ALA A 83 10.33 -10.65 10.47
C ALA A 83 10.37 -10.66 8.94
N ARG A 84 9.98 -11.77 8.31
CA ARG A 84 9.83 -11.83 6.85
C ARG A 84 8.81 -10.82 6.33
N VAL A 85 7.66 -10.68 6.99
CA VAL A 85 6.64 -9.69 6.58
C VAL A 85 7.13 -8.26 6.77
N PHE A 86 7.88 -7.98 7.84
CA PHE A 86 8.53 -6.68 8.03
C PHE A 86 9.48 -6.35 6.87
N GLU A 87 10.33 -7.29 6.46
CA GLU A 87 11.20 -7.07 5.30
C GLU A 87 10.41 -6.78 4.02
N MET A 88 9.27 -7.46 3.81
CA MET A 88 8.38 -7.15 2.68
C MET A 88 7.81 -5.73 2.74
N PHE A 89 7.51 -5.21 3.93
CA PHE A 89 7.10 -3.81 4.11
C PHE A 89 8.22 -2.84 3.74
N VAL A 90 9.46 -3.14 4.14
CA VAL A 90 10.64 -2.35 3.82
C VAL A 90 10.91 -2.33 2.32
N GLU A 91 10.92 -3.51 1.67
CA GLU A 91 11.07 -3.67 0.22
C GLU A 91 10.03 -2.82 -0.53
N PHE A 92 8.74 -3.00 -0.21
CA PHE A 92 7.65 -2.28 -0.86
C PHE A 92 7.77 -0.75 -0.68
N SER A 93 8.17 -0.32 0.52
CA SER A 93 8.35 1.10 0.82
C SER A 93 9.50 1.71 0.02
N LYS A 94 10.62 0.99 -0.10
CA LYS A 94 11.77 1.39 -0.91
C LYS A 94 11.39 1.52 -2.38
N GLU A 95 10.78 0.49 -2.95
CA GLU A 95 10.32 0.49 -4.36
C GLU A 95 9.36 1.65 -4.66
N ARG A 96 8.44 1.92 -3.73
CA ARG A 96 7.50 3.03 -3.88
C ARG A 96 8.20 4.38 -3.90
N VAL A 97 9.05 4.64 -2.91
CA VAL A 97 9.80 5.90 -2.81
C VAL A 97 10.73 6.06 -4.01
N GLU A 98 11.42 5.01 -4.41
CA GLU A 98 12.31 5.02 -5.57
C GLU A 98 11.55 5.36 -6.86
N ARG A 99 10.40 4.72 -7.10
CA ARG A 99 9.54 5.03 -8.25
C ARG A 99 9.11 6.49 -8.25
N GLU A 100 8.64 6.99 -7.11
CA GLU A 100 8.22 8.40 -6.94
C GLU A 100 9.36 9.37 -7.27
N LEU A 101 10.57 9.12 -6.74
CA LEU A 101 11.75 9.95 -7.01
C LEU A 101 12.20 9.88 -8.47
N ARG A 102 12.13 8.70 -9.10
CA ARG A 102 12.47 8.53 -10.52
C ARG A 102 11.50 9.28 -11.44
N GLU A 103 10.21 9.23 -11.15
CA GLU A 103 9.18 9.96 -11.90
C GLU A 103 9.37 11.48 -11.76
N GLU A 104 9.63 11.95 -10.54
CA GLU A 104 9.92 13.36 -10.28
C GLU A 104 11.18 13.82 -11.03
N TYR A 105 12.26 13.04 -10.95
CA TYR A 105 13.51 13.34 -11.66
C TYR A 105 13.32 13.40 -13.18
N ARG A 106 12.60 12.43 -13.76
CA ARG A 106 12.28 12.42 -15.21
C ARG A 106 11.49 13.67 -15.61
N PHE A 107 10.45 14.00 -14.85
CA PHE A 107 9.65 15.21 -15.10
C PHE A 107 10.50 16.49 -15.08
N LEU A 108 11.50 16.57 -14.19
CA LEU A 108 12.41 17.72 -14.12
C LEU A 108 13.36 17.79 -15.33
N LEU A 109 13.83 16.64 -15.85
CA LEU A 109 14.66 16.60 -17.05
C LEU A 109 13.89 17.07 -18.28
N ASP A 110 12.66 16.58 -18.49
CA ASP A 110 11.82 16.93 -19.64
C ASP A 110 11.46 18.42 -19.71
N ARG A 111 11.56 19.15 -18.58
CA ARG A 111 11.30 20.60 -18.52
C ARG A 111 12.53 21.47 -18.74
N LYS A 112 13.73 20.89 -18.61
CA LYS A 112 15.01 21.61 -18.80
C LYS A 112 15.58 21.40 -20.20
N ALA A 113 15.13 20.38 -20.93
CA ALA A 113 15.36 20.20 -22.36
C ALA A 113 14.46 21.13 -23.18
#